data_AF-A0A7G6T6D9-F1
#
_entry.id   AF-A0A7G6T6D9-F1
#
_cell.length_a   1.000
_cell.length_b   1.000
_cell.length_c   1.000
_cell.angle_alpha   90.00
_cell.angle_beta   90.00
_cell.angle_gamma   90.00
#
_symmetry.space_group_name_H-M   'P 1'
#
loop_
_entity.id
_entity.type
_entity.pdbx_description
1 polymer ?
#
loop_
_entity_poly.entity_id
_entity_poly.type
_entity_poly.pdbx_seq_one_letter_code
_entity_poly.pdbx_strand_id
1 'polypeptide(L)'
;MSPSAFLPFWIALVLAGCAQPVATPVVDATLLPATEPLYRPEWIQPGRLEYAPDRSTFAPVLTERFAYPTQPQANDAYRRLVVLTPSASRPYPASIWLFGCKPGALDAQTARVTRYRGPVVHCATDFLDPSGRRVSRETVNFYYYRSAWNMQPVYPPVTAVPWRTGEHSPKDRWWWVPGRSRYE
;
A
#
# COMPACT_ATOMS: atom_id res chain seq x y z
N MET A 1 80.43 -3.87 24.83
CA MET A 1 79.67 -5.00 24.26
C MET A 1 78.32 -4.47 23.80
N SER A 2 78.01 -4.62 22.52
CA SER A 2 76.72 -4.31 21.90
C SER A 2 75.61 -5.28 22.40
N PRO A 3 74.36 -5.21 21.92
CA PRO A 3 73.20 -4.66 22.64
C PRO A 3 72.06 -5.71 22.75
N SER A 4 70.92 -5.37 23.36
CA SER A 4 69.60 -6.01 23.12
C SER A 4 68.53 -5.18 23.84
N ALA A 5 67.70 -4.43 23.11
CA ALA A 5 66.31 -4.78 22.74
C ALA A 5 65.40 -4.87 24.00
N PHE A 6 64.32 -4.10 24.13
CA PHE A 6 63.11 -4.23 23.32
C PHE A 6 62.29 -2.93 23.26
N LEU A 7 61.52 -2.85 22.18
CA LEU A 7 60.79 -1.72 21.62
C LEU A 7 59.62 -1.15 22.46
N PRO A 8 59.24 0.12 22.18
CA PRO A 8 58.05 0.79 22.72
C PRO A 8 56.74 0.23 22.14
N PHE A 9 55.79 -0.04 23.03
CA PHE A 9 54.44 -0.49 22.68
C PHE A 9 53.60 0.72 22.23
N TRP A 10 53.68 1.03 20.93
CA TRP A 10 52.78 1.95 20.25
C TRP A 10 51.38 1.33 20.15
N ILE A 11 50.42 1.81 20.94
CA ILE A 11 49.00 1.50 20.74
C ILE A 11 48.40 2.62 19.88
N ALA A 12 48.40 2.41 18.57
CA ALA A 12 47.52 3.10 17.65
C ALA A 12 46.30 2.19 17.39
N LEU A 13 45.21 2.40 18.12
CA LEU A 13 43.94 1.71 17.85
C LEU A 13 43.03 2.66 17.06
N VAL A 14 43.13 2.60 15.73
CA VAL A 14 42.22 3.26 14.80
C VAL A 14 40.95 2.43 14.71
N LEU A 15 39.88 2.85 15.38
CA LEU A 15 38.53 2.28 15.21
C LEU A 15 37.90 2.84 13.92
N ALA A 16 38.37 2.34 12.77
CA ALA A 16 37.67 2.47 11.49
C ALA A 16 36.77 1.24 11.31
N GLY A 17 35.66 1.19 12.05
CA GLY A 17 34.58 0.24 11.79
C GLY A 17 33.78 0.72 10.59
N CYS A 18 34.11 0.22 9.40
CA CYS A 18 33.23 0.34 8.24
C CYS A 18 31.90 -0.37 8.56
N ALA A 19 30.87 0.41 8.87
CA ALA A 19 29.50 -0.07 8.81
C ALA A 19 29.19 -0.40 7.34
N GLN A 20 29.44 -1.66 6.95
CA GLN A 20 28.87 -2.17 5.71
C GLN A 20 27.36 -2.13 5.87
N PRO A 21 26.60 -1.48 4.97
CA PRO A 21 25.17 -1.68 4.94
C PRO A 21 24.97 -3.18 4.69
N VAL A 22 24.38 -3.86 5.68
CA VAL A 22 23.90 -5.23 5.53
C VAL A 22 22.87 -5.17 4.41
N ALA A 23 23.30 -5.51 3.20
CA ALA A 23 22.40 -5.89 2.14
C ALA A 23 21.76 -7.20 2.60
N THR A 24 20.66 -7.10 3.33
CA THR A 24 19.74 -8.23 3.48
C THR A 24 19.45 -8.70 2.05
N PRO A 25 19.73 -9.97 1.70
CA PRO A 25 19.27 -10.47 0.43
C PRO A 25 17.74 -10.35 0.49
N VAL A 26 17.20 -9.41 -0.29
CA VAL A 26 15.78 -9.41 -0.63
C VAL A 26 15.62 -10.76 -1.31
N VAL A 27 15.09 -11.73 -0.56
CA VAL A 27 14.69 -13.02 -1.10
C VAL A 27 13.81 -12.67 -2.29
N ASP A 28 14.34 -12.97 -3.46
CA ASP A 28 13.76 -12.62 -4.73
C ASP A 28 12.39 -13.31 -4.77
N ALA A 29 11.32 -12.52 -4.73
CA ALA A 29 9.94 -12.99 -4.76
C ALA A 29 9.57 -13.50 -6.18
N THR A 30 10.49 -14.23 -6.83
CA THR A 30 10.51 -14.61 -8.24
C THR A 30 9.70 -15.87 -8.56
N LEU A 31 8.97 -16.43 -7.59
CA LEU A 31 8.14 -17.63 -7.84
C LEU A 31 6.76 -17.33 -8.46
N LEU A 32 6.40 -16.06 -8.64
CA LEU A 32 5.19 -15.63 -9.35
C LEU A 32 5.63 -14.84 -10.60
N PRO A 33 4.93 -14.95 -11.75
CA PRO A 33 5.34 -14.27 -12.98
C PRO A 33 5.65 -12.81 -12.68
N ALA A 34 6.90 -12.42 -12.87
CA ALA A 34 7.45 -11.13 -12.41
C ALA A 34 7.24 -10.00 -13.42
N THR A 35 6.53 -10.28 -14.51
CA THR A 35 6.24 -9.31 -15.57
C THR A 35 4.73 -9.24 -15.77
N GLU A 36 4.14 -8.17 -15.26
CA GLU A 36 2.75 -7.82 -15.39
C GLU A 36 2.62 -6.60 -16.31
N PRO A 37 1.73 -6.61 -17.30
CA PRO A 37 1.48 -5.43 -18.12
C PRO A 37 0.83 -4.31 -17.31
N LEU A 38 1.25 -3.07 -17.59
CA LEU A 38 0.66 -1.89 -16.98
C LEU A 38 -0.60 -1.47 -17.74
N TYR A 39 -1.77 -1.73 -17.18
CA TYR A 39 -3.04 -1.36 -17.79
C TYR A 39 -3.59 -0.03 -17.28
N ARG A 40 -4.36 0.65 -18.13
CA ARG A 40 -5.10 1.87 -17.81
C ARG A 40 -6.53 1.72 -18.33
N PRO A 41 -7.55 2.14 -17.57
CA PRO A 41 -8.92 2.15 -18.05
C PRO A 41 -9.03 3.17 -19.20
N GLU A 42 -9.74 2.80 -20.25
CA GLU A 42 -9.96 3.69 -21.38
C GLU A 42 -10.84 4.87 -20.96
N TRP A 43 -11.89 4.59 -20.18
CA TRP A 43 -12.87 5.54 -19.69
C TRP A 43 -13.13 5.32 -18.20
N ILE A 44 -13.64 6.35 -17.51
CA ILE A 44 -14.09 6.21 -16.12
C ILE A 44 -15.46 6.82 -16.02
N GLN A 45 -16.44 5.97 -15.76
CA GLN A 45 -17.82 6.34 -15.53
C GLN A 45 -18.30 5.72 -14.22
N PRO A 46 -18.83 6.53 -13.28
CA PRO A 46 -19.43 5.99 -12.06
C PRO A 46 -20.47 4.91 -12.38
N GLY A 47 -20.37 3.75 -11.72
CA GLY A 47 -21.32 2.65 -11.89
C GLY A 47 -21.06 1.73 -13.09
N ARG A 48 -20.00 1.96 -13.88
CA ARG A 48 -19.58 1.07 -14.97
C ARG A 48 -18.25 0.40 -14.62
N LEU A 49 -18.21 -0.92 -14.73
CA LEU A 49 -16.98 -1.70 -14.60
C LEU A 49 -16.17 -1.60 -15.89
N GLU A 50 -14.88 -1.31 -15.75
CA GLU A 50 -13.92 -1.26 -16.85
C GLU A 50 -13.07 -2.53 -16.88
N TYR A 51 -12.61 -2.87 -18.08
CA TYR A 51 -11.81 -4.05 -18.34
C TYR A 51 -10.50 -3.64 -19.01
N ALA A 52 -9.43 -4.37 -18.70
CA ALA A 52 -8.17 -4.25 -19.42
C ALA A 52 -8.27 -4.92 -20.82
N PRO A 53 -7.30 -4.67 -21.73
CA PRO A 53 -7.26 -5.30 -23.05
C PRO A 53 -7.29 -6.83 -23.04
N ASP A 54 -6.78 -7.45 -21.97
CA ASP A 54 -6.81 -8.90 -21.74
C ASP A 54 -8.14 -9.39 -21.14
N ARG A 55 -9.14 -8.50 -21.01
CA ARG A 55 -10.46 -8.72 -20.39
C ARG A 55 -10.41 -8.96 -18.88
N SER A 56 -9.29 -8.73 -18.23
CA SER A 56 -9.24 -8.72 -16.76
C SER A 56 -9.93 -7.48 -16.21
N THR A 57 -10.54 -7.61 -15.02
CA THR A 57 -11.37 -6.54 -14.44
C THR A 57 -10.54 -5.56 -13.63
N PHE A 58 -10.86 -4.27 -13.71
CA PHE A 58 -10.40 -3.29 -12.73
C PHE A 58 -11.29 -3.28 -11.47
N ALA A 59 -10.96 -2.42 -10.52
CA ALA A 59 -11.87 -2.11 -9.42
C ALA A 59 -13.17 -1.47 -9.98
N PRO A 60 -14.36 -1.79 -9.42
CA PRO A 60 -15.62 -1.17 -9.84
C PRO A 60 -15.68 0.34 -9.70
N VAL A 61 -14.89 0.92 -8.76
CA VAL A 61 -14.85 2.36 -8.53
C VAL A 61 -13.43 2.89 -8.78
N LEU A 62 -13.27 3.72 -9.80
CA LEU A 62 -12.01 4.41 -10.12
C LEU A 62 -12.23 5.92 -10.11
N THR A 63 -11.25 6.69 -9.64
CA THR A 63 -11.41 8.14 -9.53
C THR A 63 -10.87 8.94 -10.72
N GLU A 64 -9.90 8.37 -11.46
CA GLU A 64 -9.24 9.07 -12.58
C GLU A 64 -8.48 8.12 -13.49
N ARG A 65 -8.27 8.52 -14.76
CA ARG A 65 -7.60 7.68 -15.77
C ARG A 65 -6.13 7.56 -15.42
N PHE A 66 -5.77 6.42 -14.85
CA PHE A 66 -4.44 6.15 -14.32
C PHE A 66 -4.11 4.66 -14.46
N ALA A 67 -2.87 4.27 -14.17
CA ALA A 67 -2.51 2.86 -14.14
C ALA A 67 -2.99 2.22 -12.85
N TYR A 68 -3.77 1.16 -12.95
CA TYR A 68 -4.28 0.40 -11.82
C TYR A 68 -3.95 -1.08 -11.98
N PRO A 69 -3.78 -1.82 -10.89
CA PRO A 69 -3.78 -3.27 -10.95
C PRO A 69 -5.16 -3.77 -11.37
N THR A 70 -5.19 -4.81 -12.19
CA THR A 70 -6.41 -5.59 -12.43
C THR A 70 -6.63 -6.57 -11.27
N GLN A 71 -7.82 -7.15 -11.17
CA GLN A 71 -8.17 -8.06 -10.08
C GLN A 71 -7.23 -9.29 -9.98
N PRO A 72 -6.79 -9.92 -11.09
CA PRO A 72 -5.76 -10.95 -11.03
C PRO A 72 -4.40 -10.41 -10.54
N GLN A 73 -3.94 -9.28 -11.08
CA GLN A 73 -2.66 -8.65 -10.69
C GLN A 73 -2.63 -8.27 -9.21
N ALA A 74 -3.74 -7.79 -8.67
CA ALA A 74 -3.87 -7.50 -7.25
C ALA A 74 -3.75 -8.76 -6.39
N ASN A 75 -4.38 -9.87 -6.80
CA ASN A 75 -4.23 -11.16 -6.11
C ASN A 75 -2.80 -11.70 -6.20
N ASP A 76 -2.11 -11.52 -7.34
CA ASP A 76 -0.70 -11.86 -7.48
C ASP A 76 0.18 -11.04 -6.54
N ALA A 77 -0.04 -9.72 -6.47
CA ALA A 77 0.66 -8.84 -5.54
C ALA A 77 0.42 -9.24 -4.08
N TYR A 78 -0.82 -9.64 -3.72
CA TYR A 78 -1.14 -10.15 -2.39
C TYR A 78 -0.42 -11.47 -2.09
N ARG A 79 -0.39 -12.42 -3.05
CA ARG A 79 0.34 -13.68 -2.89
C ARG A 79 1.84 -13.46 -2.67
N ARG A 80 2.45 -12.52 -3.41
CA ARG A 80 3.86 -12.12 -3.21
C ARG A 80 4.09 -11.61 -1.79
N LEU A 81 3.20 -10.74 -1.29
CA LEU A 81 3.28 -10.22 0.07
C LEU A 81 3.18 -11.34 1.12
N VAL A 82 2.21 -12.26 0.97
CA VAL A 82 1.99 -13.36 1.92
C VAL A 82 3.22 -14.28 1.99
N VAL A 83 3.81 -14.62 0.84
CA VAL A 83 5.04 -15.44 0.79
C VAL A 83 6.22 -14.78 1.51
N LEU A 84 6.31 -13.45 1.45
CA LEU A 84 7.38 -12.67 2.10
C LEU A 84 7.13 -12.41 3.59
N THR A 85 5.91 -12.62 4.09
CA THR A 85 5.59 -12.33 5.49
C THR A 85 5.87 -13.57 6.34
N PRO A 86 6.78 -13.51 7.33
CA PRO A 86 7.05 -14.63 8.23
C PRO A 86 5.76 -15.09 8.89
N SER A 87 5.56 -16.41 8.97
CA SER A 87 4.34 -17.09 9.42
C SER A 87 3.78 -16.47 10.70
N ALA A 88 2.86 -15.51 10.57
CA ALA A 88 2.10 -15.01 11.70
C ALA A 88 1.22 -16.17 12.22
N SER A 89 0.99 -16.21 13.53
CA SER A 89 0.13 -17.20 14.19
C SER A 89 -1.35 -17.18 13.74
N ARG A 90 -1.70 -16.31 12.78
CA ARG A 90 -3.06 -16.12 12.26
C ARG A 90 -3.14 -16.58 10.81
N PRO A 91 -4.18 -17.33 10.42
CA PRO A 91 -4.40 -17.68 9.02
C PRO A 91 -4.58 -16.41 8.19
N TYR A 92 -3.78 -16.29 7.13
CA TYR A 92 -3.95 -15.21 6.16
C TYR A 92 -5.25 -15.43 5.38
N PRO A 93 -5.97 -14.35 5.02
CA PRO A 93 -7.04 -14.41 4.02
C PRO A 93 -6.54 -15.11 2.74
N ALA A 94 -7.42 -15.85 2.08
CA ALA A 94 -7.07 -16.66 0.91
C ALA A 94 -6.83 -15.80 -0.34
N SER A 95 -7.61 -14.73 -0.48
CA SER A 95 -7.56 -13.84 -1.64
C SER A 95 -8.10 -12.46 -1.29
N ILE A 96 -8.01 -11.54 -2.24
CA ILE A 96 -8.53 -10.19 -2.11
C ILE A 96 -9.45 -9.81 -3.27
N TRP A 97 -10.35 -8.86 -3.01
CA TRP A 97 -11.22 -8.25 -4.01
C TRP A 97 -11.10 -6.73 -3.98
N LEU A 98 -10.87 -6.11 -5.13
CA LEU A 98 -10.77 -4.67 -5.26
C LEU A 98 -12.17 -4.04 -5.29
N PHE A 99 -12.43 -3.09 -4.40
CA PHE A 99 -13.70 -2.37 -4.37
C PHE A 99 -13.60 -1.00 -5.04
N GLY A 100 -12.54 -0.25 -4.73
CA GLY A 100 -12.30 1.05 -5.35
C GLY A 100 -10.87 1.49 -5.21
N CYS A 101 -10.36 2.21 -6.21
CA CYS A 101 -8.97 2.65 -6.27
C CYS A 101 -8.84 4.11 -6.69
N LYS A 102 -7.84 4.78 -6.12
CA LYS A 102 -7.47 6.15 -6.45
C LYS A 102 -5.95 6.33 -6.45
N PRO A 103 -5.37 7.15 -7.34
CA PRO A 103 -3.94 7.35 -7.40
C PRO A 103 -3.38 8.10 -6.19
N GLY A 104 -2.13 7.79 -5.90
CA GLY A 104 -1.45 8.16 -4.66
C GLY A 104 -1.38 7.01 -3.67
N ALA A 105 -0.61 7.21 -2.60
CA ALA A 105 -0.47 6.25 -1.51
C ALA A 105 -1.10 6.83 -0.25
N LEU A 106 -1.81 5.99 0.52
CA LEU A 106 -2.23 6.34 1.86
C LEU A 106 -1.01 6.29 2.78
N ASP A 107 -0.78 7.40 3.49
CA ASP A 107 0.28 7.53 4.48
C ASP A 107 -0.17 6.93 5.83
N ALA A 108 0.65 6.03 6.37
CA ALA A 108 0.35 5.28 7.60
C ALA A 108 0.33 6.14 8.86
N GLN A 109 0.93 7.34 8.86
CA GLN A 109 1.04 8.18 10.05
C GLN A 109 -0.03 9.27 10.06
N THR A 110 -0.27 9.88 8.91
CA THR A 110 -1.14 11.06 8.75
C THR A 110 -2.53 10.70 8.25
N ALA A 111 -2.74 9.46 7.79
CA ALA A 111 -3.96 9.01 7.12
C ALA A 111 -4.34 9.87 5.90
N ARG A 112 -3.35 10.55 5.28
CA ARG A 112 -3.54 11.37 4.09
C ARG A 112 -3.09 10.61 2.86
N VAL A 113 -3.76 10.87 1.73
CA VAL A 113 -3.35 10.32 0.43
C VAL A 113 -2.42 11.32 -0.25
N THR A 114 -1.20 10.88 -0.54
CA THR A 114 -0.18 11.69 -1.23
C THR A 114 0.08 11.13 -2.62
N ARG A 115 0.19 12.01 -3.62
CA ARG A 115 0.56 11.59 -4.99
C ARG A 115 2.08 11.40 -5.08
N TYR A 116 2.47 10.32 -5.76
CA TYR A 116 3.87 10.02 -6.07
C TYR A 116 4.09 10.01 -7.57
N ARG A 117 5.36 10.17 -7.99
CA ARG A 117 5.75 9.93 -9.37
C ARG A 117 5.81 8.42 -9.61
N GLY A 118 5.00 7.92 -10.55
CA GLY A 118 4.93 6.50 -10.91
C GLY A 118 3.59 5.85 -10.59
N PRO A 119 3.38 4.57 -10.94
CA PRO A 119 2.11 3.88 -10.78
C PRO A 119 1.93 3.45 -9.32
N VAL A 120 1.41 4.38 -8.51
CA VAL A 120 1.08 4.16 -7.10
C VAL A 120 -0.38 4.51 -6.88
N VAL A 121 -1.13 3.57 -6.32
CA VAL A 121 -2.56 3.71 -6.08
C VAL A 121 -2.90 3.18 -4.70
N HIS A 122 -3.85 3.80 -4.02
CA HIS A 122 -4.45 3.24 -2.82
C HIS A 122 -5.81 2.68 -3.19
N CYS A 123 -6.13 1.52 -2.65
CA CYS A 123 -7.37 0.82 -2.93
C CYS A 123 -8.06 0.41 -1.64
N ALA A 124 -9.38 0.51 -1.63
CA ALA A 124 -10.22 -0.21 -0.68
C ALA A 124 -10.36 -1.66 -1.16
N THR A 125 -9.97 -2.59 -0.29
CA THR A 125 -9.81 -4.00 -0.61
C THR A 125 -10.53 -4.86 0.40
N ASP A 126 -11.36 -5.79 -0.09
CA ASP A 126 -11.96 -6.84 0.72
C ASP A 126 -11.02 -8.03 0.80
N PHE A 127 -10.74 -8.49 2.01
CA PHE A 127 -10.01 -9.73 2.26
C PHE A 127 -11.00 -10.87 2.40
N LEU A 128 -10.78 -11.95 1.66
CA LEU A 128 -11.71 -13.07 1.56
C LEU A 128 -11.12 -14.33 2.20
N ASP A 129 -11.95 -15.11 2.88
CA ASP A 129 -11.60 -16.45 3.35
C ASP A 129 -11.60 -17.47 2.19
N PRO A 130 -11.18 -18.73 2.40
CA PRO A 130 -11.18 -19.74 1.33
C PRO A 130 -12.57 -20.05 0.73
N SER A 131 -13.66 -19.70 1.43
CA SER A 131 -15.03 -19.84 0.92
C SER A 131 -15.50 -18.60 0.12
N GLY A 132 -14.63 -17.60 -0.04
CA GLY A 132 -14.94 -16.35 -0.73
C GLY A 132 -15.71 -15.34 0.11
N ARG A 133 -15.91 -15.60 1.40
CA ARG A 133 -16.61 -14.68 2.30
C ARG A 133 -15.66 -13.60 2.79
N ARG A 134 -16.14 -12.35 2.76
CA ARG A 134 -15.39 -11.19 3.27
C ARG A 134 -15.15 -11.32 4.77
N VAL A 135 -13.88 -11.27 5.17
CA VAL A 135 -13.41 -11.28 6.56
C VAL A 135 -13.17 -9.87 7.07
N SER A 136 -12.54 -9.02 6.24
CA SER A 136 -12.30 -7.61 6.53
C SER A 136 -12.35 -6.78 5.25
N ARG A 137 -12.51 -5.47 5.41
CA ARG A 137 -12.26 -4.47 4.37
C ARG A 137 -11.22 -3.50 4.88
N GLU A 138 -10.10 -3.37 4.17
CA GLU A 138 -9.00 -2.52 4.58
C GLU A 138 -8.54 -1.66 3.41
N THR A 139 -7.76 -0.62 3.72
CA THR A 139 -7.15 0.23 2.69
C THR A 139 -5.69 -0.15 2.54
N VAL A 140 -5.28 -0.42 1.31
CA VAL A 140 -3.94 -0.92 0.97
C VAL A 140 -3.36 -0.09 -0.16
N ASN A 141 -2.04 0.02 -0.21
CA ASN A 141 -1.34 0.63 -1.32
C ASN A 141 -0.88 -0.44 -2.31
N PHE A 142 -1.00 -0.15 -3.59
CA PHE A 142 -0.35 -0.90 -4.66
C PHE A 142 0.65 0.01 -5.35
N TYR A 143 1.86 -0.50 -5.56
CA TYR A 143 2.91 0.19 -6.29
C TYR A 143 3.53 -0.73 -7.33
N TYR A 144 3.80 -0.19 -8.50
CA TYR A 144 4.41 -0.94 -9.58
C TYR A 144 5.94 -0.80 -9.54
N TYR A 145 6.63 -1.93 -9.37
CA TYR A 145 8.08 -1.98 -9.24
C TYR A 145 8.62 -3.28 -9.86
N ARG A 146 9.77 -3.18 -10.56
CA ARG A 146 10.40 -4.31 -11.28
C ARG A 146 9.41 -5.10 -12.15
N SER A 147 8.61 -4.36 -12.91
CA SER A 147 7.61 -4.93 -13.83
C SER A 147 6.48 -5.72 -13.18
N ALA A 148 6.22 -5.56 -11.88
CA ALA A 148 5.10 -6.18 -11.20
C ALA A 148 4.42 -5.23 -10.21
N TRP A 149 3.12 -5.42 -9.99
CA TRP A 149 2.42 -4.83 -8.87
C TRP A 149 2.85 -5.49 -7.57
N ASN A 150 3.10 -4.64 -6.59
CA ASN A 150 3.42 -5.02 -5.22
C ASN A 150 2.38 -4.41 -4.30
N MET A 151 2.01 -5.16 -3.26
CA MET A 151 1.04 -4.74 -2.27
C MET A 151 1.75 -4.29 -1.00
N GLN A 152 1.30 -3.18 -0.43
CA GLN A 152 1.74 -2.67 0.86
C GLN A 152 0.51 -2.45 1.74
N PRO A 153 0.30 -3.27 2.78
CA PRO A 153 -0.70 -2.99 3.81
C PRO A 153 -0.39 -1.68 4.52
N VAL A 154 -1.42 -0.91 4.86
CA VAL A 154 -1.29 0.35 5.59
C VAL A 154 -2.25 0.32 6.77
N TYR A 155 -1.72 0.60 7.96
CA TYR A 155 -2.49 0.64 9.20
C TYR A 155 -2.50 2.07 9.74
N PRO A 156 -3.32 2.98 9.16
CA PRO A 156 -3.41 4.35 9.64
C PRO A 156 -4.01 4.39 11.06
N PRO A 157 -3.83 5.50 11.80
CA PRO A 157 -4.44 5.66 13.12
C PRO A 157 -5.97 5.55 13.01
N VAL A 158 -6.55 4.60 13.74
CA VAL A 158 -8.01 4.37 13.81
C VAL A 158 -8.71 5.33 14.75
N THR A 159 -7.97 6.07 15.59
CA THR A 159 -8.52 7.11 16.46
C THR A 159 -8.74 8.39 15.66
N ALA A 160 -9.98 8.89 15.65
CA ALA A 160 -10.27 10.21 15.12
C ALA A 160 -9.48 11.25 15.93
N VAL A 161 -8.81 12.18 15.24
CA VAL A 161 -8.12 13.29 15.90
C VAL A 161 -9.15 14.14 16.67
N PRO A 162 -8.87 14.57 17.93
CA PRO A 162 -9.88 15.20 18.81
C PRO A 162 -10.59 16.42 18.23
N TRP A 163 -9.95 17.14 17.31
CA TRP A 163 -10.53 18.33 16.67
C TRP A 163 -11.51 17.99 15.54
N ARG A 164 -11.44 16.80 14.93
CA ARG A 164 -12.36 16.38 13.85
C ARG A 164 -13.78 16.14 14.36
N THR A 165 -13.93 15.78 15.63
CA THR A 165 -15.24 15.66 16.30
C THR A 165 -15.80 16.99 16.78
N GLY A 166 -15.01 18.09 16.74
CA GLY A 166 -15.45 19.42 17.17
C GLY A 166 -16.03 20.27 16.04
N GLU A 167 -15.87 19.86 14.79
CA GLU A 167 -16.34 20.58 13.61
C GLU A 167 -17.80 20.17 13.33
N HIS A 168 -18.71 20.69 14.16
CA HIS A 168 -20.13 20.63 13.87
C HIS A 168 -20.46 21.69 12.82
N SER A 169 -21.18 21.27 11.80
CA SER A 169 -21.72 22.25 10.86
C SER A 169 -22.78 23.11 11.56
N PRO A 170 -22.86 24.42 11.23
CA PRO A 170 -23.74 25.33 11.95
C PRO A 170 -25.20 24.91 11.77
N LYS A 171 -25.87 24.57 12.88
CA LYS A 171 -27.30 24.22 12.85
C LYS A 171 -28.11 25.34 12.19
N ASP A 172 -28.73 25.06 11.05
CA ASP A 172 -29.63 26.00 10.41
C ASP A 172 -30.89 26.18 11.28
N ARG A 173 -31.00 27.33 11.95
CA ARG A 173 -32.18 27.70 12.76
C ARG A 173 -33.46 27.83 11.92
N TRP A 174 -33.34 27.88 10.60
CA TRP A 174 -34.42 28.06 9.63
C TRP A 174 -34.65 26.80 8.77
N TRP A 175 -34.19 25.63 9.23
CA TRP A 175 -34.36 24.33 8.55
C TRP A 175 -35.82 23.99 8.20
N TRP A 176 -36.78 24.62 8.87
CA TRP A 176 -38.22 24.44 8.70
C TRP A 176 -38.80 25.26 7.53
N VAL A 177 -38.04 26.17 6.91
CA VAL A 177 -38.50 26.99 5.78
C VAL A 177 -38.51 26.17 4.49
N PRO A 178 -39.64 26.09 3.75
CA PRO A 178 -39.71 25.37 2.48
C PRO A 178 -38.75 25.94 1.43
N GLY A 179 -38.00 25.06 0.75
CA GLY A 179 -37.14 25.44 -0.39
C GLY A 179 -35.68 25.77 -0.04
N ARG A 180 -35.26 25.67 1.22
CA ARG A 180 -33.86 25.88 1.62
C ARG A 180 -33.05 24.57 1.60
N SER A 181 -31.79 24.64 1.16
CA SER A 181 -30.85 23.52 1.21
C SER A 181 -30.56 23.14 2.66
N ARG A 182 -30.93 21.92 3.06
CA ARG A 182 -30.66 21.38 4.39
C ARG A 182 -29.23 20.85 4.42
N TYR A 183 -28.30 21.67 4.85
CA TYR A 183 -27.02 21.16 5.36
C TYR A 183 -27.15 21.12 6.89
N GLU A 184 -26.88 19.96 7.47
CA GLU A 184 -26.59 19.84 8.91
C GLU A 184 -25.28 20.53 9.20
#